data_AF-A0A969NCK6-F1
#
_entry.id   AF-A0A969NCK6-F1
#
_cell.length_a   1.000
_cell.length_b   1.000
_cell.length_c   1.000
_cell.angle_alpha   90.00
_cell.angle_beta   90.00
_cell.angle_gamma   90.00
#
_symmetry.space_group_name_H-M   'P 1'
#
loop_
_entity.id
_entity.type
_entity.pdbx_description
1 polymer ?
#
loop_
_entity_poly.entity_id
_entity_poly.type
_entity_poly.pdbx_seq_one_letter_code
_entity_poly.pdbx_strand_id
1 'polypeptide(L)'
;MEKLNEIINKPTPEKKVKEKKTQSPKAPKEPVIEKNPTEETATPVEKVSLEVSFIKRYVGLHGKTKDKSQILNLLNSLQKAIIEKRIRKTSVYAKEIENIQEQLIKCYNQMGNTIKVALDEDTLDSYSTIAQSQKTIVSITYIKQYISIHGKKDVKEKAKTLLSRIEKAIERGKIPATCPYWNEIQEIKSSLESYLGNKSKAPAISENTLNGIMSWVARRHQKKKVAKYLQKIYEAERGLRGIEPEQETNLNDIPEPTVISSSELAGMDFETIGLKGKYRELIGDPSVGFSAMVFGLPKSGKSTLCIDFAKYMAENHGKVLYVAIEEGFGYTLKEKFERLGAIHPNLVIAEKIPDDLTPYQFVFIDSVSKAGLSNADLTRLRKNNPKKAYVFIFHTTKEGNFRGKQDFAHDVDVIVEVENGVAKANGRFGVGGRIEVF
;
A
#
# COMPACT_ATOMS: atom_id res chain seq x y z
N MET A 1 -46.53 52.34 -30.93
CA MET A 1 -46.77 50.99 -31.49
C MET A 1 -45.53 50.63 -32.28
N GLU A 2 -44.45 50.36 -31.56
CA GLU A 2 -44.09 48.97 -31.23
C GLU A 2 -43.61 48.25 -32.48
N LYS A 3 -42.28 48.24 -32.62
CA LYS A 3 -41.50 47.02 -32.39
C LYS A 3 -41.67 46.06 -33.57
N LEU A 4 -40.69 46.12 -34.47
CA LEU A 4 -39.78 45.01 -34.78
C LEU A 4 -38.97 45.52 -35.97
N ASN A 5 -37.76 46.04 -35.77
CA ASN A 5 -36.56 45.23 -35.64
C ASN A 5 -36.51 44.06 -36.62
N GLU A 6 -35.36 44.02 -37.29
CA GLU A 6 -34.71 42.89 -37.93
C GLU A 6 -34.94 42.68 -39.43
N ILE A 7 -33.78 42.53 -40.09
CA ILE A 7 -33.51 41.74 -41.29
C ILE A 7 -33.39 42.57 -42.60
N ILE A 8 -32.11 42.75 -42.97
CA ILE A 8 -31.54 42.93 -44.33
C ILE A 8 -31.32 44.38 -44.79
N ASN A 9 -30.12 44.91 -44.50
CA ASN A 9 -29.16 45.27 -45.55
C ASN A 9 -27.75 45.57 -44.98
N LYS A 10 -26.79 44.72 -45.38
CA LYS A 10 -25.32 44.87 -45.29
C LYS A 10 -24.83 46.00 -46.25
N PRO A 11 -23.52 46.35 -46.38
CA PRO A 11 -22.31 46.17 -45.54
C PRO A 11 -21.35 47.42 -45.45
N THR A 12 -20.32 47.28 -44.60
CA THR A 12 -18.94 47.88 -44.59
C THR A 12 -18.69 49.39 -44.70
N PRO A 13 -17.76 49.90 -43.85
CA PRO A 13 -16.64 50.67 -44.41
C PRO A 13 -15.26 50.38 -43.79
N GLU A 14 -14.28 50.97 -44.47
CA GLU A 14 -12.85 50.71 -44.52
C GLU A 14 -11.98 51.18 -43.33
N LYS A 15 -10.74 50.68 -43.39
CA LYS A 15 -9.52 50.98 -42.63
C LYS A 15 -9.32 52.45 -42.23
N LYS A 16 -8.78 52.68 -41.02
CA LYS A 16 -7.82 53.77 -40.76
C LYS A 16 -6.67 53.31 -39.85
N VAL A 17 -5.46 53.54 -40.38
CA VAL A 17 -4.13 53.44 -39.73
C VAL A 17 -3.96 54.58 -38.73
N LYS A 18 -3.27 54.35 -37.61
CA LYS A 18 -2.67 55.41 -36.77
C LYS A 18 -1.26 55.04 -36.31
N GLU A 19 -0.41 56.05 -36.41
CA GLU A 19 1.04 56.07 -36.30
C GLU A 19 1.60 55.97 -34.88
N LYS A 20 2.89 55.61 -34.81
CA LYS A 20 3.76 55.63 -33.63
C LYS A 20 4.00 57.05 -33.10
N LYS A 21 4.00 57.21 -31.77
CA LYS A 21 4.78 58.24 -31.07
C LYS A 21 5.58 57.63 -29.93
N THR A 22 6.85 57.98 -29.92
CA THR A 22 7.95 57.63 -29.03
C THR A 22 7.81 58.34 -27.67
N GLN A 23 8.16 57.67 -26.57
CA GLN A 23 8.48 58.32 -25.29
C GLN A 23 9.77 57.73 -24.71
N SER A 24 10.53 58.64 -24.10
CA SER A 24 11.93 58.64 -23.69
C SER A 24 12.24 57.77 -22.46
N PRO A 25 13.52 57.51 -22.14
CA PRO A 25 13.98 56.40 -21.32
C PRO A 25 13.82 56.64 -19.81
N LYS A 26 13.34 55.62 -19.08
CA LYS A 26 13.37 55.58 -17.61
C LYS A 26 14.73 55.09 -17.13
N ALA A 27 15.26 55.80 -16.14
CA ALA A 27 16.57 55.62 -15.51
C ALA A 27 16.88 54.16 -15.07
N PRO A 28 18.16 53.75 -15.02
CA PRO A 28 18.54 52.42 -14.59
C PRO A 28 18.17 52.27 -13.12
N LYS A 29 17.30 51.30 -12.81
CA LYS A 29 17.18 50.83 -11.43
C LYS A 29 18.45 50.04 -11.14
N GLU A 30 19.19 50.51 -10.14
CA GLU A 30 20.30 49.77 -9.53
C GLU A 30 19.85 48.34 -9.22
N PRO A 31 20.71 47.34 -9.46
CA PRO A 31 20.39 45.96 -9.13
C PRO A 31 20.26 45.88 -7.61
N VAL A 32 19.03 45.73 -7.14
CA VAL A 32 18.79 45.28 -5.77
C VAL A 32 19.39 43.89 -5.71
N ILE A 33 20.54 43.82 -5.05
CA ILE A 33 21.28 42.62 -4.73
C ILE A 33 20.28 41.63 -4.13
N GLU A 34 19.90 40.62 -4.92
CA GLU A 34 19.34 39.38 -4.39
C GLU A 34 20.36 38.85 -3.39
N LYS A 35 20.11 39.10 -2.10
CA LYS A 35 20.69 38.27 -1.07
C LYS A 35 20.13 36.88 -1.32
N ASN A 36 20.90 36.07 -2.03
CA ASN A 36 20.71 34.62 -2.12
C ASN A 36 20.44 34.13 -0.71
N PRO A 37 19.22 33.65 -0.39
CA PRO A 37 19.06 32.78 0.76
C PRO A 37 19.90 31.56 0.40
N THR A 38 20.97 31.40 1.16
CA THR A 38 21.80 30.21 1.32
C THR A 38 21.10 28.96 0.79
N GLU A 39 21.72 28.31 -0.21
CA GLU A 39 21.24 27.08 -0.85
C GLU A 39 21.06 25.96 0.18
N GLU A 40 19.91 25.93 0.86
CA GLU A 40 19.44 24.75 1.56
C GLU A 40 18.94 23.77 0.49
N THR A 41 19.73 22.74 0.26
CA THR A 41 19.60 21.79 -0.83
C THR A 41 18.32 20.96 -0.67
N ALA A 42 17.23 21.41 -1.29
CA ALA A 42 15.98 20.66 -1.37
C ALA A 42 16.24 19.23 -1.90
N THR A 43 15.88 18.21 -1.10
CA THR A 43 16.09 16.81 -1.47
C THR A 43 15.27 16.46 -2.73
N PRO A 44 15.92 15.97 -3.82
CA PRO A 44 15.19 15.48 -4.98
C PRO A 44 14.47 14.19 -4.60
N VAL A 45 13.15 14.25 -4.53
CA VAL A 45 12.30 13.10 -4.16
C VAL A 45 11.39 12.70 -5.30
N GLU A 46 11.08 11.42 -5.41
CA GLU A 46 10.17 10.94 -6.45
C GLU A 46 8.74 11.49 -6.30
N LYS A 47 8.32 11.73 -5.05
CA LYS A 47 7.05 12.34 -4.69
C LYS A 47 7.21 13.06 -3.36
N VAL A 48 6.81 14.32 -3.30
CA VAL A 48 6.68 15.06 -2.05
C VAL A 48 5.74 14.30 -1.09
N SER A 49 6.19 14.13 0.14
CA SER A 49 5.40 13.57 1.24
C SER A 49 4.09 14.34 1.42
N LEU A 50 3.07 13.68 1.96
CA LEU A 50 1.78 14.35 2.11
C LEU A 50 1.87 15.49 3.12
N GLU A 51 2.66 15.28 4.17
CA GLU A 51 2.97 16.23 5.22
C GLU A 51 3.59 17.50 4.64
N VAL A 52 4.70 17.39 3.90
CA VAL A 52 5.32 18.55 3.23
C VAL A 52 4.35 19.20 2.25
N SER A 53 3.52 18.42 1.55
CA SER A 53 2.49 18.98 0.66
C SER A 53 1.41 19.76 1.41
N PHE A 54 1.02 19.37 2.62
CA PHE A 54 0.04 20.08 3.44
C PHE A 54 0.64 21.33 4.07
N ILE A 55 1.87 21.23 4.60
CA ILE A 55 2.64 22.36 5.11
C ILE A 55 2.80 23.42 4.02
N LYS A 56 3.18 23.01 2.80
CA LYS A 56 3.26 23.92 1.64
C LYS A 56 1.92 24.58 1.29
N ARG A 57 0.81 23.85 1.38
CA ARG A 57 -0.53 24.42 1.14
C ARG A 57 -0.92 25.42 2.23
N TYR A 58 -0.55 25.15 3.48
CA TYR A 58 -0.81 26.00 4.63
C TYR A 58 0.00 27.30 4.59
N VAL A 59 1.32 27.22 4.38
CA VAL A 59 2.20 28.38 4.10
C VAL A 59 1.64 29.22 2.95
N GLY A 60 1.16 28.55 1.90
CA GLY A 60 0.55 29.20 0.74
C GLY A 60 -0.76 29.96 1.02
N LEU A 61 -1.34 29.87 2.23
CA LEU A 61 -2.46 30.71 2.67
C LEU A 61 -2.01 32.08 3.18
N HIS A 62 -0.76 32.20 3.65
CA HIS A 62 -0.24 33.43 4.24
C HIS A 62 -0.44 34.62 3.29
N GLY A 63 -0.98 35.72 3.83
CA GLY A 63 -1.26 36.96 3.13
C GLY A 63 -2.49 36.93 2.21
N LYS A 64 -3.19 35.79 2.08
CA LYS A 64 -4.35 35.64 1.18
C LYS A 64 -5.66 35.69 1.94
N THR A 65 -6.66 36.33 1.33
CA THR A 65 -8.06 36.25 1.77
C THR A 65 -8.67 34.93 1.33
N LYS A 66 -9.29 34.21 2.27
CA LYS A 66 -9.92 32.91 2.05
C LYS A 66 -11.35 32.91 2.58
N ASP A 67 -12.22 32.25 1.84
CA ASP A 67 -13.57 32.00 2.31
C ASP A 67 -13.61 30.78 3.24
N LYS A 68 -14.70 30.67 4.01
CA LYS A 68 -14.93 29.60 4.97
C LYS A 68 -14.90 28.21 4.34
N SER A 69 -15.34 28.07 3.09
CA SER A 69 -15.32 26.80 2.36
C SER A 69 -13.91 26.37 1.97
N GLN A 70 -13.03 27.31 1.62
CA GLN A 70 -11.64 27.05 1.25
C GLN A 70 -10.82 26.56 2.44
N ILE A 71 -11.02 27.16 3.61
CA ILE A 71 -10.41 26.70 4.87
C ILE A 71 -10.93 25.31 5.24
N LEU A 72 -12.25 25.10 5.17
CA LEU A 72 -12.87 23.80 5.42
C LEU A 72 -12.37 22.71 4.46
N ASN A 73 -12.18 23.03 3.19
CA ASN A 73 -11.67 22.08 2.19
C ASN A 73 -10.24 21.66 2.49
N LEU A 74 -9.37 22.61 2.91
CA LEU A 74 -8.03 22.26 3.34
C LEU A 74 -8.07 21.39 4.59
N LEU A 75 -8.82 21.80 5.62
CA LEU A 75 -8.98 21.07 6.88
C LEU A 75 -9.52 19.66 6.66
N ASN A 76 -10.60 19.49 5.91
CA ASN A 76 -11.18 18.19 5.58
C ASN A 76 -10.19 17.31 4.81
N SER A 77 -9.44 17.88 3.87
CA SER A 77 -8.44 17.12 3.13
C SER A 77 -7.29 16.65 4.02
N LEU A 78 -6.89 17.45 5.01
CA LEU A 78 -5.88 17.13 6.01
C LEU A 78 -6.37 16.06 6.98
N GLN A 79 -7.53 16.27 7.61
CA GLN A 79 -8.16 15.32 8.52
C GLN A 79 -8.42 13.98 7.83
N LYS A 80 -8.86 13.98 6.57
CA LYS A 80 -9.01 12.74 5.80
C LYS A 80 -7.68 12.03 5.56
N ALA A 81 -6.59 12.76 5.34
CA ALA A 81 -5.27 12.15 5.20
C ALA A 81 -4.75 11.56 6.53
N ILE A 82 -5.09 12.18 7.67
CA ILE A 82 -4.77 11.69 9.02
C ILE A 82 -5.62 10.46 9.35
N ILE A 83 -6.94 10.54 9.16
CA ILE A 83 -7.89 9.44 9.39
C ILE A 83 -7.53 8.24 8.52
N GLU A 84 -7.17 8.44 7.26
CA GLU A 84 -6.72 7.35 6.38
C GLU A 84 -5.26 6.91 6.65
N LYS A 85 -4.64 7.32 7.79
CA LYS A 85 -3.20 7.24 8.19
C LYS A 85 -2.25 7.32 7.00
N ARG A 86 -2.59 8.18 6.05
CA ARG A 86 -1.68 8.63 5.01
C ARG A 86 -0.66 9.63 5.57
N ILE A 87 -1.01 10.28 6.69
CA ILE A 87 -0.11 10.98 7.59
C ILE A 87 -0.15 10.23 8.93
N ARG A 88 1.01 9.85 9.46
CA ARG A 88 1.13 9.06 10.70
C ARG A 88 1.66 9.93 11.84
N LYS A 89 1.32 9.56 13.09
CA LYS A 89 1.88 10.21 14.29
C LYS A 89 3.39 10.03 14.45
N THR A 90 3.96 9.04 13.76
CA THR A 90 5.40 8.77 13.69
C THR A 90 6.11 9.57 12.60
N SER A 91 5.41 10.49 11.93
CA SER A 91 6.01 11.35 10.91
C SER A 91 6.96 12.33 11.57
N VAL A 92 8.10 12.63 10.91
CA VAL A 92 9.04 13.67 11.36
C VAL A 92 8.34 15.03 11.48
N TYR A 93 7.29 15.24 10.68
CA TYR A 93 6.49 16.46 10.66
C TYR A 93 5.15 16.34 11.40
N ALA A 94 5.00 15.36 12.31
CA ALA A 94 3.72 15.10 12.97
C ALA A 94 3.26 16.28 13.83
N LYS A 95 4.20 16.94 14.53
CA LYS A 95 3.92 18.09 15.41
C LYS A 95 3.44 19.30 14.62
N GLU A 96 4.07 19.56 13.48
CA GLU A 96 3.72 20.64 12.56
C GLU A 96 2.34 20.40 11.95
N ILE A 97 2.04 19.15 11.57
CA ILE A 97 0.72 18.78 11.06
C ILE A 97 -0.37 18.93 12.11
N GLU A 98 -0.12 18.54 13.35
CA GLU A 98 -1.05 18.71 14.47
C GLU A 98 -1.32 20.20 14.74
N ASN A 99 -0.26 21.03 14.79
CA ASN A 99 -0.43 22.48 14.93
C ASN A 99 -1.23 23.08 13.77
N ILE A 100 -0.92 22.72 12.52
CA ILE A 100 -1.69 23.18 11.35
C ILE A 100 -3.17 22.80 11.48
N GLN A 101 -3.47 21.57 11.91
CA GLN A 101 -4.84 21.12 12.11
C GLN A 101 -5.54 21.98 13.17
N GLU A 102 -4.93 22.18 14.34
CA GLU A 102 -5.49 23.00 15.41
C GLU A 102 -5.75 24.44 14.95
N GLN A 103 -4.80 25.05 14.26
CA GLN A 103 -4.93 26.42 13.76
C GLN A 103 -6.03 26.54 12.71
N LEU A 104 -6.15 25.55 11.80
CA LEU A 104 -7.25 25.53 10.82
C LEU A 104 -8.62 25.34 11.48
N ILE A 105 -8.72 24.53 12.55
CA ILE A 105 -9.95 24.36 13.33
C ILE A 105 -10.33 25.66 14.05
N LYS A 106 -9.37 26.28 14.76
CA LYS A 106 -9.56 27.57 15.44
C LYS A 106 -10.01 28.64 14.44
N CYS A 107 -9.31 28.75 13.32
CA CYS A 107 -9.64 29.66 12.23
C CYS A 107 -11.07 29.41 11.70
N TYR A 108 -11.43 28.17 11.38
CA TYR A 108 -12.76 27.84 10.85
C TYR A 108 -13.91 28.16 11.82
N ASN A 109 -13.70 27.90 13.12
CA ASN A 109 -14.71 28.12 14.15
C ASN A 109 -14.89 29.61 14.47
N GLN A 110 -13.82 30.40 14.41
CA GLN A 110 -13.83 31.83 14.77
C GLN A 110 -14.06 32.77 13.59
N MET A 111 -13.83 32.30 12.35
CA MET A 111 -14.00 33.15 11.16
C MET A 111 -15.46 33.37 10.77
N GLY A 112 -15.72 34.54 10.21
CA GLY A 112 -16.96 34.85 9.47
C GLY A 112 -16.96 34.23 8.06
N ASN A 113 -17.51 34.92 7.08
CA ASN A 113 -17.56 34.42 5.70
C ASN A 113 -16.17 34.35 5.04
N THR A 114 -15.29 35.31 5.36
CA THR A 114 -13.92 35.40 4.84
C THR A 114 -12.94 35.80 5.94
N ILE A 115 -11.67 35.44 5.77
CA ILE A 115 -10.57 35.82 6.65
C ILE A 115 -9.29 36.02 5.84
N LYS A 116 -8.47 37.00 6.19
CA LYS A 116 -7.11 37.13 5.69
C LYS A 116 -6.19 36.31 6.59
N VAL A 117 -5.63 35.23 6.06
CA VAL A 117 -4.77 34.34 6.86
C VAL A 117 -3.40 35.01 7.00
N ALA A 118 -2.99 35.26 8.24
CA ALA A 118 -1.65 35.69 8.60
C ALA A 118 -1.04 34.64 9.52
N LEU A 119 0.19 34.24 9.21
CA LEU A 119 1.01 33.37 10.06
C LEU A 119 2.04 34.27 10.73
N ASP A 120 2.41 33.96 11.98
CA ASP A 120 3.55 34.59 12.63
C ASP A 120 4.84 34.29 11.86
N GLU A 121 5.83 35.17 12.03
CA GLU A 121 7.07 35.15 11.26
C GLU A 121 7.87 33.87 11.50
N ASP A 122 7.96 33.42 12.76
CA ASP A 122 8.68 32.20 13.15
C ASP A 122 8.04 30.94 12.53
N THR A 123 6.71 30.83 12.59
CA THR A 123 5.97 29.72 11.97
C THR A 123 6.09 29.77 10.45
N LEU A 124 6.02 30.97 9.86
CA LEU A 124 6.15 31.13 8.41
C LEU A 124 7.52 30.68 7.91
N ASP A 125 8.59 31.05 8.61
CA ASP A 125 9.95 30.67 8.27
C ASP A 125 10.15 29.16 8.41
N SER A 126 9.87 28.61 9.60
CA SER A 126 9.98 27.18 9.89
C SER A 126 9.21 26.31 8.87
N TYR A 127 7.95 26.67 8.59
CA TYR A 127 7.13 25.89 7.66
C TYR A 127 7.51 26.11 6.20
N SER A 128 8.07 27.27 5.85
CA SER A 128 8.59 27.52 4.51
C SER A 128 9.81 26.64 4.23
N THR A 129 10.71 26.49 5.19
CA THR A 129 11.85 25.57 5.10
C THR A 129 11.39 24.14 4.87
N ILE A 130 10.42 23.66 5.66
CA ILE A 130 9.85 22.32 5.48
C ILE A 130 9.13 22.19 4.13
N ALA A 131 8.35 23.19 3.71
CA ALA A 131 7.64 23.20 2.44
C ALA A 131 8.58 23.15 1.21
N GLN A 132 9.83 23.57 1.39
CA GLN A 132 10.88 23.58 0.38
C GLN A 132 11.83 22.37 0.48
N SER A 133 11.81 21.63 1.58
CA SER A 133 12.69 20.47 1.84
C SER A 133 12.65 19.35 0.80
N GLN A 134 11.54 19.23 0.05
CA GLN A 134 11.30 18.15 -0.91
C GLN A 134 10.87 18.71 -2.27
N LYS A 135 11.59 18.30 -3.33
CA LYS A 135 11.27 18.68 -4.71
C LYS A 135 11.09 17.46 -5.59
N THR A 136 9.96 17.39 -6.29
CA THR A 136 9.69 16.27 -7.21
C THR A 136 10.74 16.20 -8.33
N ILE A 137 11.32 15.03 -8.55
CA ILE A 137 12.25 14.77 -9.66
C ILE A 137 11.53 15.00 -11.00
N VAL A 138 12.09 15.89 -11.83
CA VAL A 138 11.47 16.33 -13.08
C VAL A 138 11.33 15.18 -14.09
N SER A 139 12.29 14.25 -14.14
CA SER A 139 12.31 13.08 -15.03
C SER A 139 11.04 12.23 -14.94
N ILE A 140 10.53 12.00 -13.73
CA ILE A 140 9.28 11.23 -13.51
C ILE A 140 8.08 11.86 -14.20
N THR A 141 8.05 13.20 -14.27
CA THR A 141 6.97 13.92 -14.95
C THR A 141 6.96 13.60 -16.44
N TYR A 142 8.14 13.55 -17.07
CA TYR A 142 8.27 13.23 -18.48
C TYR A 142 8.02 11.76 -18.79
N ILE A 143 8.48 10.84 -17.92
CA ILE A 143 8.17 9.41 -18.04
C ILE A 143 6.66 9.17 -18.07
N LYS A 144 5.90 9.78 -17.15
CA LYS A 144 4.43 9.67 -17.13
C LYS A 144 3.77 10.23 -18.39
N GLN A 145 4.29 11.35 -18.90
CA GLN A 145 3.79 11.94 -20.15
C GLN A 145 4.07 11.01 -21.34
N TYR A 146 5.25 10.39 -21.40
CA TYR A 146 5.60 9.43 -22.44
C TYR A 146 4.70 8.19 -22.42
N ILE A 147 4.46 7.58 -21.25
CA ILE A 147 3.55 6.42 -21.12
C ILE A 147 2.17 6.72 -21.72
N SER A 148 1.68 7.94 -21.57
CA SER A 148 0.36 8.34 -22.11
C SER A 148 0.28 8.34 -23.64
N ILE A 149 1.42 8.42 -24.33
CA ILE A 149 1.52 8.46 -25.79
C ILE A 149 2.21 7.23 -26.39
N HIS A 150 2.79 6.36 -25.57
CA HIS A 150 3.42 5.11 -25.99
C HIS A 150 2.46 4.24 -26.82
N GLY A 151 2.95 3.70 -27.94
CA GLY A 151 2.20 2.84 -28.84
C GLY A 151 1.11 3.53 -29.68
N LYS A 152 0.90 4.85 -29.53
CA LYS A 152 -0.12 5.59 -30.29
C LYS A 152 0.44 6.13 -31.60
N LYS A 153 -0.36 6.05 -32.66
CA LYS A 153 0.03 6.43 -34.04
C LYS A 153 -0.19 7.92 -34.36
N ASP A 154 -1.17 8.57 -33.73
CA ASP A 154 -1.58 9.96 -34.00
C ASP A 154 -1.19 10.93 -32.87
N VAL A 155 0.10 10.97 -32.52
CA VAL A 155 0.60 11.75 -31.38
C VAL A 155 1.80 12.64 -31.71
N LYS A 156 2.05 12.95 -33.00
CA LYS A 156 3.21 13.74 -33.45
C LYS A 156 3.39 15.07 -32.70
N GLU A 157 2.34 15.87 -32.56
CA GLU A 157 2.42 17.15 -31.83
C GLU A 157 2.73 16.98 -30.34
N LYS A 158 2.15 15.96 -29.70
CA LYS A 158 2.40 15.63 -28.30
C LYS A 158 3.83 15.13 -28.10
N ALA A 159 4.31 14.29 -29.01
CA ALA A 159 5.68 13.77 -29.02
C ALA A 159 6.70 14.91 -29.20
N LYS A 160 6.47 15.82 -30.15
CA LYS A 160 7.32 17.01 -30.38
C LYS A 160 7.39 17.92 -29.17
N THR A 161 6.23 18.21 -28.56
CA THR A 161 6.15 19.03 -27.36
C THR A 161 6.87 18.38 -26.18
N LEU A 162 6.71 17.07 -26.00
CA LEU A 162 7.37 16.32 -24.93
C LEU A 162 8.89 16.31 -25.12
N LEU A 163 9.37 16.01 -26.34
CA LEU A 163 10.79 15.99 -26.66
C LEU A 163 11.46 17.34 -26.36
N SER A 164 10.89 18.45 -26.85
CA SER A 164 11.44 19.79 -26.59
C SER A 164 11.51 20.14 -25.10
N ARG A 165 10.54 19.66 -24.30
CA ARG A 165 10.55 19.88 -22.84
C ARG A 165 11.61 19.06 -22.12
N ILE A 166 11.86 17.83 -22.59
CA ILE A 166 12.92 16.96 -22.06
C ILE A 166 14.27 17.61 -22.37
N GLU A 167 14.52 18.01 -23.61
CA GLU A 167 15.77 18.65 -24.04
C GLU A 167 16.06 19.93 -23.25
N LYS A 168 15.09 20.84 -23.16
CA LYS A 168 15.22 22.07 -22.34
C LYS A 168 15.47 21.78 -20.86
N ALA A 169 14.96 20.66 -20.33
CA ALA A 169 15.20 20.29 -18.94
C ALA A 169 16.61 19.72 -18.73
N ILE A 170 17.15 19.00 -19.70
CA ILE A 170 18.54 18.52 -19.69
C ILE A 170 19.49 19.71 -19.83
N GLU A 171 19.28 20.59 -20.81
CA GLU A 171 20.10 21.79 -21.05
C GLU A 171 20.17 22.71 -19.83
N ARG A 172 19.05 22.88 -19.12
CA ARG A 172 18.97 23.72 -17.92
C ARG A 172 19.44 23.01 -16.63
N GLY A 173 20.04 21.82 -16.75
CA GLY A 173 20.52 21.05 -15.60
C GLY A 173 19.42 20.53 -14.67
N LYS A 174 18.14 20.58 -15.07
CA LYS A 174 17.02 20.06 -14.26
C LYS A 174 16.95 18.53 -14.27
N ILE A 175 17.58 17.90 -15.26
CA ILE A 175 17.80 16.46 -15.35
C ILE A 175 19.31 16.29 -15.57
N PRO A 176 20.11 16.19 -14.49
CA PRO A 176 21.55 15.95 -14.62
C PRO A 176 21.81 14.49 -15.03
N ALA A 177 23.01 14.21 -15.53
CA ALA A 177 23.45 12.86 -15.90
C ALA A 177 23.46 11.88 -14.70
N THR A 178 23.59 12.40 -13.48
CA THR A 178 23.52 11.65 -12.22
C THR A 178 22.08 11.28 -11.82
N CYS A 179 21.07 11.68 -12.60
CA CYS A 179 19.68 11.34 -12.31
C CYS A 179 19.47 9.82 -12.33
N PRO A 180 18.78 9.23 -11.32
CA PRO A 180 18.51 7.79 -11.29
C PRO A 180 17.75 7.26 -12.51
N TYR A 181 17.03 8.12 -13.23
CA TYR A 181 16.26 7.77 -14.44
C TYR A 181 16.91 8.27 -15.73
N TRP A 182 18.21 8.55 -15.71
CA TRP A 182 18.89 9.11 -16.87
C TRP A 182 18.75 8.21 -18.10
N ASN A 183 18.99 6.91 -17.94
CA ASN A 183 18.93 5.94 -19.04
C ASN A 183 17.53 5.86 -19.65
N GLU A 184 16.50 5.80 -18.83
CA GLU A 184 15.09 5.78 -19.27
C GLU A 184 14.71 7.07 -19.99
N ILE A 185 15.22 8.22 -19.54
CA ILE A 185 15.01 9.50 -20.23
C ILE A 185 15.71 9.52 -21.59
N GLN A 186 16.90 8.95 -21.71
CA GLN A 186 17.60 8.83 -23.00
C GLN A 186 16.86 7.89 -23.96
N GLU A 187 16.35 6.75 -23.48
CA GLU A 187 15.55 5.84 -24.29
C GLU A 187 14.23 6.48 -24.77
N ILE A 188 13.54 7.20 -23.87
CA ILE A 188 12.35 7.98 -24.22
C ILE A 188 12.68 9.03 -25.28
N LYS A 189 13.79 9.76 -25.13
CA LYS A 189 14.24 10.76 -26.09
C LYS A 189 14.45 10.12 -27.47
N SER A 190 15.24 9.04 -27.54
CA SER A 190 15.52 8.30 -28.78
C SER A 190 14.25 7.75 -29.45
N SER A 191 13.30 7.26 -28.65
CA SER A 191 12.00 6.79 -29.14
C SER A 191 11.17 7.92 -29.77
N LEU A 192 11.13 9.10 -29.12
CA LEU A 192 10.42 10.28 -29.63
C LEU A 192 11.07 10.81 -30.92
N GLU A 193 12.41 10.86 -30.98
CA GLU A 193 13.16 11.25 -32.18
C GLU A 193 12.90 10.29 -33.34
N SER A 194 12.91 8.99 -33.09
CA SER A 194 12.66 7.97 -34.10
C SER A 194 11.24 8.06 -34.67
N TYR A 195 10.24 8.32 -33.81
CA TYR A 195 8.85 8.52 -34.25
C TYR A 195 8.67 9.83 -35.02
N LEU A 196 9.26 10.93 -34.57
CA LEU A 196 9.18 12.23 -35.25
C LEU A 196 9.95 12.24 -36.59
N GLY A 197 11.03 11.46 -36.67
CA GLY A 197 11.80 11.24 -37.90
C GLY A 197 11.19 10.21 -38.86
N ASN A 198 9.95 9.76 -38.62
CA ASN A 198 9.23 8.73 -39.39
C ASN A 198 9.96 7.37 -39.50
N LYS A 199 10.94 7.09 -38.63
CA LYS A 199 11.63 5.79 -38.54
C LYS A 199 10.79 4.74 -37.82
N SER A 200 9.80 5.17 -37.04
CA SER A 200 8.81 4.32 -36.38
C SER A 200 7.39 4.82 -36.63
N LYS A 201 6.42 3.90 -36.67
CA LYS A 201 4.98 4.19 -36.79
C LYS A 201 4.35 4.71 -35.50
N ALA A 202 5.01 4.52 -34.35
CA ALA A 202 4.57 4.99 -33.04
C ALA A 202 5.77 5.18 -32.09
N PRO A 203 5.70 6.05 -31.06
CA PRO A 203 6.70 6.06 -29.99
C PRO A 203 6.64 4.72 -29.24
N ALA A 204 7.71 3.95 -29.32
CA ALA A 204 7.84 2.68 -28.64
C ALA A 204 9.24 2.55 -28.02
N ILE A 205 9.32 1.97 -26.83
CA ILE A 205 10.55 1.54 -26.17
C ILE A 205 10.48 0.02 -25.97
N SER A 206 11.61 -0.60 -25.60
CA SER A 206 11.66 -2.05 -25.40
C SER A 206 10.65 -2.51 -24.35
N GLU A 207 10.12 -3.73 -24.51
CA GLU A 207 9.18 -4.30 -23.54
C GLU A 207 9.81 -4.43 -22.14
N ASN A 208 11.12 -4.62 -22.05
CA ASN A 208 11.85 -4.67 -20.78
C ASN A 208 11.92 -3.30 -20.11
N THR A 209 12.23 -2.24 -20.86
CA THR A 209 12.22 -0.85 -20.35
C THR A 209 10.80 -0.44 -19.97
N LEU A 210 9.82 -0.78 -20.82
CA LEU A 210 8.42 -0.50 -20.56
C LEU A 210 7.95 -1.25 -19.31
N ASN A 211 8.31 -2.52 -19.12
CA ASN A 211 7.98 -3.31 -17.94
C ASN A 211 8.73 -2.82 -16.71
N GLY A 212 9.96 -2.32 -16.82
CA GLY A 212 10.67 -1.63 -15.73
C GLY A 212 9.94 -0.37 -15.29
N ILE A 213 9.58 0.49 -16.24
CA ILE A 213 8.80 1.71 -16.03
C ILE A 213 7.39 1.39 -15.52
N MET A 214 6.71 0.37 -16.08
CA MET A 214 5.33 0.00 -15.76
C MET A 214 5.22 -0.77 -14.45
N SER A 215 6.13 -1.70 -14.13
CA SER A 215 6.24 -2.31 -12.80
C SER A 215 6.45 -1.23 -11.73
N TRP A 216 7.23 -0.20 -12.04
CA TRP A 216 7.45 0.93 -11.17
C TRP A 216 6.24 1.87 -11.05
N VAL A 217 5.54 2.19 -12.14
CA VAL A 217 4.28 2.98 -12.12
C VAL A 217 3.13 2.20 -11.47
N ALA A 218 3.03 0.89 -11.74
CA ALA A 218 2.00 -0.03 -11.23
C ALA A 218 2.17 -0.34 -9.73
N ARG A 219 3.40 -0.29 -9.20
CA ARG A 219 3.70 -0.27 -7.74
C ARG A 219 2.93 0.81 -6.97
N ARG A 220 2.21 1.73 -7.65
CA ARG A 220 1.37 2.76 -7.04
C ARG A 220 -0.14 2.63 -7.24
N HIS A 221 -0.64 1.79 -8.16
CA HIS A 221 -2.08 1.50 -8.22
C HIS A 221 -2.53 0.46 -7.19
N GLN A 222 -1.63 -0.44 -6.75
CA GLN A 222 -1.89 -1.37 -5.65
C GLN A 222 -1.71 -0.74 -4.25
N LYS A 223 -0.88 0.30 -4.08
CA LYS A 223 -0.66 0.96 -2.78
C LYS A 223 -1.89 1.71 -2.23
N LYS A 224 -2.88 2.10 -3.04
CA LYS A 224 -4.13 2.72 -2.54
C LYS A 224 -5.14 1.71 -2.00
N LYS A 225 -5.19 0.49 -2.56
CA LYS A 225 -6.03 -0.60 -2.06
C LYS A 225 -5.41 -1.24 -0.81
N VAL A 226 -4.11 -1.50 -0.85
CA VAL A 226 -3.36 -2.11 0.26
C VAL A 226 -3.22 -1.13 1.44
N ALA A 227 -2.95 0.16 1.23
CA ALA A 227 -2.88 1.11 2.34
C ALA A 227 -4.25 1.29 3.02
N LYS A 228 -5.37 1.34 2.27
CA LYS A 228 -6.73 1.44 2.83
C LYS A 228 -7.18 0.14 3.55
N TYR A 229 -6.62 -1.00 3.14
CA TYR A 229 -6.83 -2.30 3.79
C TYR A 229 -6.01 -2.42 5.09
N LEU A 230 -4.71 -2.12 5.04
CA LEU A 230 -3.81 -2.07 6.21
C LEU A 230 -4.23 -0.99 7.22
N GLN A 231 -4.81 0.11 6.74
CA GLN A 231 -5.41 1.16 7.57
C GLN A 231 -6.50 0.60 8.47
N LYS A 232 -7.42 -0.17 7.86
CA LYS A 232 -8.60 -0.74 8.50
C LYS A 232 -8.21 -1.81 9.53
N ILE A 233 -7.15 -2.57 9.26
CA ILE A 233 -6.54 -3.53 10.19
C ILE A 233 -5.92 -2.79 11.38
N TYR A 234 -5.14 -1.73 11.13
CA TYR A 234 -4.47 -0.96 12.19
C TYR A 234 -5.44 -0.09 13.03
N GLU A 235 -6.68 0.18 12.58
CA GLU A 235 -7.71 0.87 13.39
C GLU A 235 -8.48 -0.09 14.28
N ALA A 236 -8.67 -1.33 13.83
CA ALA A 236 -9.27 -2.39 14.64
C ALA A 236 -8.36 -2.82 15.80
N GLU A 237 -7.03 -2.75 15.65
CA GLU A 237 -6.05 -3.22 16.63
C GLU A 237 -5.73 -2.24 17.78
N ARG A 238 -6.20 -0.98 17.73
CA ARG A 238 -5.96 0.03 18.79
C ARG A 238 -7.21 0.47 19.55
N GLY A 239 -8.36 -0.11 19.26
CA GLY A 239 -9.54 0.03 20.12
C GLY A 239 -9.40 -0.88 21.33
N LEU A 240 -9.05 -0.31 22.48
CA LEU A 240 -8.95 -0.93 23.83
C LEU A 240 -7.61 -1.63 24.16
N ARG A 241 -6.65 -0.86 24.70
CA ARG A 241 -6.15 -1.00 26.10
C ARG A 241 -4.94 -0.08 26.37
N GLY A 242 -5.02 0.55 27.54
CA GLY A 242 -3.97 0.85 28.54
C GLY A 242 -2.53 1.16 28.10
N ILE A 243 -2.07 2.31 28.57
CA ILE A 243 -0.68 2.74 28.72
C ILE A 243 0.13 1.69 29.51
N GLU A 244 1.30 1.29 29.00
CA GLU A 244 2.56 1.18 29.77
C GLU A 244 3.75 1.51 28.85
N PRO A 245 4.84 2.12 29.36
CA PRO A 245 5.99 2.51 28.56
C PRO A 245 7.05 1.41 28.55
N GLU A 246 7.34 0.83 27.38
CA GLU A 246 8.52 -0.02 27.19
C GLU A 246 9.52 0.65 26.23
N GLN A 247 10.78 0.42 26.59
CA GLN A 247 11.99 1.16 26.22
C GLN A 247 12.28 1.18 24.72
N GLU A 248 12.90 2.28 24.28
CA GLU A 248 13.33 2.53 22.90
C GLU A 248 14.28 1.43 22.39
N THR A 249 13.76 0.53 21.55
CA THR A 249 14.60 -0.23 20.62
C THR A 249 14.94 0.65 19.42
N ASN A 250 16.23 0.90 19.19
CA ASN A 250 16.77 1.73 18.11
C ASN A 250 16.14 1.40 16.73
N LEU A 251 15.69 2.43 16.02
CA LEU A 251 14.98 2.37 14.73
C LEU A 251 15.83 1.93 13.51
N ASN A 252 17.07 1.46 13.71
CA ASN A 252 18.02 1.22 12.61
C ASN A 252 17.97 -0.20 12.00
N ASP A 253 17.20 -1.14 12.57
CA ASP A 253 17.12 -2.52 12.05
C ASP A 253 15.80 -2.80 11.33
N ILE A 254 15.50 -2.04 10.27
CA ILE A 254 14.50 -2.48 9.27
C ILE A 254 15.29 -3.28 8.23
N PRO A 255 15.17 -4.63 8.17
CA PRO A 255 15.93 -5.43 7.22
C PRO A 255 15.60 -4.96 5.80
N GLU A 256 16.63 -4.61 5.03
CA GLU A 256 16.47 -4.37 3.59
C GLU A 256 15.82 -5.60 2.92
N PRO A 257 15.00 -5.40 1.87
CA PRO A 257 14.39 -6.53 1.18
C PRO A 257 15.47 -7.45 0.63
N THR A 258 15.49 -8.69 1.12
CA THR A 258 16.44 -9.71 0.66
C THR A 258 16.15 -10.03 -0.80
N VAL A 259 17.07 -9.67 -1.69
CA VAL A 259 17.05 -10.03 -3.10
C VAL A 259 18.03 -11.18 -3.29
N ILE A 260 17.55 -12.31 -3.78
CA ILE A 260 18.37 -13.48 -4.12
C ILE A 260 18.24 -13.78 -5.61
N SER A 261 19.32 -14.23 -6.22
CA SER A 261 19.34 -14.71 -7.60
C SER A 261 18.64 -16.07 -7.71
N SER A 262 18.22 -16.45 -8.91
CA SER A 262 17.65 -17.78 -9.16
C SER A 262 18.67 -18.91 -8.88
N SER A 263 19.97 -18.64 -9.05
CA SER A 263 21.04 -19.59 -8.73
C SER A 263 21.22 -19.77 -7.23
N GLU A 264 21.12 -18.68 -6.45
CA GLU A 264 21.11 -18.75 -4.99
C GLU A 264 19.85 -19.47 -4.49
N LEU A 265 18.67 -19.16 -5.05
CA LEU A 265 17.42 -19.86 -4.72
C LEU A 265 17.50 -21.37 -5.02
N ALA A 266 18.13 -21.76 -6.12
CA ALA A 266 18.29 -23.17 -6.49
C ALA A 266 19.23 -23.93 -5.53
N GLY A 267 20.15 -23.22 -4.88
CA GLY A 267 21.05 -23.77 -3.86
C GLY A 267 20.52 -23.64 -2.43
N MET A 268 19.31 -23.12 -2.21
CA MET A 268 18.72 -23.01 -0.89
C MET A 268 18.14 -24.34 -0.42
N ASP A 269 18.58 -24.79 0.75
CA ASP A 269 17.93 -25.88 1.48
C ASP A 269 16.82 -25.32 2.37
N PHE A 270 15.59 -25.80 2.15
CA PHE A 270 14.44 -25.45 2.98
C PHE A 270 14.20 -26.55 4.02
N GLU A 271 14.17 -26.15 5.29
CA GLU A 271 13.83 -27.05 6.39
C GLU A 271 12.35 -27.46 6.29
N THR A 272 12.09 -28.77 6.22
CA THR A 272 10.75 -29.36 6.26
C THR A 272 10.42 -29.90 7.64
N ILE A 273 9.13 -30.12 7.91
CA ILE A 273 8.67 -30.69 9.17
C ILE A 273 9.12 -32.16 9.33
N GLY A 274 9.25 -32.91 8.23
CA GLY A 274 9.55 -34.34 8.26
C GLY A 274 8.32 -35.20 8.48
N LEU A 275 7.18 -34.83 7.88
CA LEU A 275 5.94 -35.61 7.98
C LEU A 275 6.11 -37.02 7.38
N LYS A 276 5.46 -38.01 8.01
CA LYS A 276 5.44 -39.43 7.64
C LYS A 276 4.01 -39.97 7.59
N GLY A 277 3.85 -41.15 6.98
CA GLY A 277 2.59 -41.88 6.90
C GLY A 277 1.45 -41.06 6.28
N LYS A 278 0.23 -41.26 6.80
CA LYS A 278 -1.01 -40.68 6.24
C LYS A 278 -0.99 -39.16 6.08
N TYR A 279 -0.28 -38.42 6.93
CA TYR A 279 -0.20 -36.96 6.81
C TYR A 279 0.80 -36.52 5.73
N ARG A 280 1.88 -37.28 5.53
CA ARG A 280 2.75 -37.06 4.36
C ARG A 280 2.01 -37.35 3.07
N GLU A 281 1.22 -38.42 3.05
CA GLU A 281 0.38 -38.78 1.90
C GLU A 281 -0.69 -37.71 1.64
N LEU A 282 -1.29 -37.15 2.69
CA LEU A 282 -2.31 -36.11 2.56
C LEU A 282 -1.70 -34.79 2.04
N ILE A 283 -0.70 -34.22 2.74
CA ILE A 283 -0.27 -32.83 2.50
C ILE A 283 1.17 -32.68 1.99
N GLY A 284 1.87 -33.79 1.74
CA GLY A 284 3.30 -33.79 1.45
C GLY A 284 4.14 -33.53 2.70
N ASP A 285 5.32 -32.96 2.52
CA ASP A 285 6.23 -32.61 3.61
C ASP A 285 6.49 -31.10 3.61
N PRO A 286 5.64 -30.31 4.30
CA PRO A 286 5.68 -28.86 4.20
C PRO A 286 6.89 -28.26 4.91
N SER A 287 7.26 -27.03 4.52
CA SER A 287 8.31 -26.27 5.19
C SER A 287 7.91 -25.88 6.62
N VAL A 288 8.90 -25.60 7.46
CA VAL A 288 8.65 -25.00 8.78
C VAL A 288 7.83 -23.71 8.62
N GLY A 289 6.81 -23.53 9.48
CA GLY A 289 5.92 -22.36 9.43
C GLY A 289 4.73 -22.47 8.47
N PHE A 290 4.46 -23.65 7.91
CA PHE A 290 3.35 -23.83 6.95
C PHE A 290 1.97 -23.50 7.54
N SER A 291 1.04 -23.20 6.65
CA SER A 291 -0.35 -22.93 6.99
C SER A 291 -1.33 -23.81 6.22
N ALA A 292 -2.27 -24.41 6.93
CA ALA A 292 -3.32 -25.22 6.34
C ALA A 292 -4.70 -24.63 6.60
N MET A 293 -5.57 -24.70 5.59
CA MET A 293 -7.00 -24.47 5.71
C MET A 293 -7.72 -25.81 5.69
N VAL A 294 -8.55 -26.10 6.68
CA VAL A 294 -9.40 -27.30 6.71
C VAL A 294 -10.86 -26.88 6.66
N PHE A 295 -11.63 -27.39 5.70
CA PHE A 295 -13.04 -27.04 5.56
C PHE A 295 -13.90 -28.24 5.13
N GLY A 296 -15.22 -28.10 5.24
CA GLY A 296 -16.18 -29.17 4.96
C GLY A 296 -17.50 -28.98 5.70
N LEU A 297 -18.54 -29.71 5.27
CA LEU A 297 -19.90 -29.60 5.82
C LEU A 297 -19.93 -29.89 7.32
N PRO A 298 -20.92 -29.35 8.08
CA PRO A 298 -21.12 -29.76 9.47
C PRO A 298 -21.15 -31.28 9.61
N LYS A 299 -20.52 -31.81 10.67
CA LYS A 299 -20.37 -33.25 10.94
C LYS A 299 -19.57 -34.05 9.89
N SER A 300 -18.82 -33.41 8.99
CA SER A 300 -18.01 -34.12 8.00
C SER A 300 -16.76 -34.84 8.54
N GLY A 301 -16.32 -34.53 9.76
CA GLY A 301 -15.12 -35.10 10.36
C GLY A 301 -13.94 -34.14 10.56
N LYS A 302 -14.08 -32.84 10.24
CA LYS A 302 -13.00 -31.83 10.38
C LYS A 302 -12.30 -31.86 11.74
N SER A 303 -13.04 -31.72 12.84
CA SER A 303 -12.46 -31.72 14.18
C SER A 303 -11.78 -33.04 14.49
N THR A 304 -12.34 -34.18 14.05
CA THR A 304 -11.72 -35.50 14.18
C THR A 304 -10.37 -35.55 13.49
N LEU A 305 -10.31 -35.16 12.21
CA LEU A 305 -9.06 -35.07 11.43
C LEU A 305 -8.04 -34.16 12.12
N CYS A 306 -8.46 -32.99 12.59
CA CYS A 306 -7.56 -32.01 13.18
C CYS A 306 -7.06 -32.41 14.57
N ILE A 307 -7.88 -33.07 15.39
CA ILE A 307 -7.45 -33.60 16.71
C ILE A 307 -6.44 -34.72 16.50
N ASP A 308 -6.72 -35.65 15.59
CA ASP A 308 -5.83 -36.74 15.23
C ASP A 308 -4.51 -36.20 14.63
N PHE A 309 -4.59 -35.15 13.81
CA PHE A 309 -3.40 -34.51 13.28
C PHE A 309 -2.60 -33.79 14.38
N ALA A 310 -3.28 -33.07 15.26
CA ALA A 310 -2.64 -32.42 16.42
C ALA A 310 -1.94 -33.44 17.32
N LYS A 311 -2.54 -34.62 17.54
CA LYS A 311 -1.90 -35.74 18.25
C LYS A 311 -0.62 -36.17 17.56
N TYR A 312 -0.67 -36.47 16.26
CA TYR A 312 0.52 -36.86 15.50
C TYR A 312 1.65 -35.81 15.58
N MET A 313 1.31 -34.52 15.51
CA MET A 313 2.28 -33.43 15.66
C MET A 313 2.88 -33.39 17.06
N ALA A 314 2.06 -33.62 18.10
CA ALA A 314 2.50 -33.63 19.49
C ALA A 314 3.43 -34.80 19.83
N GLU A 315 3.17 -35.97 19.24
CA GLU A 315 3.95 -37.19 19.44
C GLU A 315 5.30 -37.15 18.72
N ASN A 316 5.38 -36.48 17.57
CA ASN A 316 6.54 -36.61 16.67
C ASN A 316 7.35 -35.32 16.46
N HIS A 317 6.76 -34.13 16.64
CA HIS A 317 7.34 -32.89 16.10
C HIS A 317 7.48 -31.74 17.11
N GLY A 318 6.65 -31.67 18.16
CA GLY A 318 6.81 -30.63 19.18
C GLY A 318 5.53 -30.25 19.92
N LYS A 319 5.53 -29.10 20.59
CA LYS A 319 4.37 -28.63 21.36
C LYS A 319 3.28 -28.07 20.44
N VAL A 320 2.06 -28.52 20.70
CA VAL A 320 0.86 -28.22 19.94
C VAL A 320 -0.14 -27.50 20.84
N LEU A 321 -0.71 -26.42 20.33
CA LEU A 321 -1.86 -25.74 20.90
C LEU A 321 -3.10 -26.04 20.05
N TYR A 322 -4.14 -26.61 20.66
CA TYR A 322 -5.45 -26.83 20.05
C TYR A 322 -6.46 -25.87 20.65
N VAL A 323 -6.90 -24.88 19.87
CA VAL A 323 -7.85 -23.86 20.31
C VAL A 323 -9.27 -24.26 19.92
N ALA A 324 -10.02 -24.83 20.86
CA ALA A 324 -11.38 -25.35 20.69
C ALA A 324 -12.45 -24.27 20.99
N ILE A 325 -12.49 -23.24 20.16
CA ILE A 325 -13.36 -22.07 20.28
C ILE A 325 -14.84 -22.44 20.12
N GLU A 326 -15.15 -23.43 19.29
CA GLU A 326 -16.53 -23.79 18.97
C GLU A 326 -17.24 -24.58 20.06
N GLU A 327 -16.56 -25.53 20.69
CA GLU A 327 -17.17 -26.44 21.68
C GLU A 327 -16.77 -26.11 23.12
N GLY A 328 -15.72 -25.30 23.33
CA GLY A 328 -15.16 -25.02 24.67
C GLY A 328 -14.69 -26.28 25.39
N PHE A 329 -14.46 -26.22 26.71
CA PHE A 329 -14.16 -27.38 27.55
C PHE A 329 -15.39 -28.25 27.86
N GLY A 330 -16.21 -28.52 26.84
CA GLY A 330 -17.41 -29.35 26.96
C GLY A 330 -17.12 -30.86 26.99
N TYR A 331 -18.10 -31.63 27.47
CA TYR A 331 -18.07 -33.11 27.48
C TYR A 331 -17.75 -33.69 26.10
N THR A 332 -18.30 -33.10 25.04
CA THR A 332 -18.10 -33.56 23.65
C THR A 332 -16.66 -33.42 23.18
N LEU A 333 -15.94 -32.39 23.63
CA LEU A 333 -14.53 -32.21 23.28
C LEU A 333 -13.69 -33.26 24.00
N LYS A 334 -13.90 -33.44 25.30
CA LYS A 334 -13.22 -34.47 26.10
C LYS A 334 -13.40 -35.85 25.48
N GLU A 335 -14.62 -36.24 25.15
CA GLU A 335 -14.93 -37.53 24.53
C GLU A 335 -14.18 -37.75 23.20
N LYS A 336 -14.09 -36.71 22.34
CA LYS A 336 -13.34 -36.81 21.08
C LYS A 336 -11.85 -37.06 21.32
N PHE A 337 -11.24 -36.35 22.27
CA PHE A 337 -9.83 -36.51 22.60
C PHE A 337 -9.56 -37.90 23.20
N GLU A 338 -10.42 -38.38 24.08
CA GLU A 338 -10.31 -39.73 24.66
C GLU A 338 -10.47 -40.81 23.58
N ARG A 339 -11.50 -40.70 22.73
CA ARG A 339 -11.78 -41.66 21.65
C ARG A 339 -10.64 -41.76 20.64
N LEU A 340 -9.98 -40.63 20.33
CA LEU A 340 -8.83 -40.59 19.40
C LEU A 340 -7.50 -40.91 20.10
N GLY A 341 -7.51 -41.11 21.42
CA GLY A 341 -6.30 -41.29 22.22
C GLY A 341 -5.35 -40.09 22.09
N ALA A 342 -5.88 -38.87 22.02
CA ALA A 342 -5.15 -37.63 21.81
C ALA A 342 -4.75 -36.94 23.14
N ILE A 343 -4.65 -37.70 24.24
CA ILE A 343 -4.18 -37.18 25.53
C ILE A 343 -2.65 -37.28 25.55
N HIS A 344 -1.97 -36.14 25.41
CA HIS A 344 -0.51 -36.11 25.29
C HIS A 344 0.07 -34.85 25.97
N PRO A 345 1.22 -34.92 26.69
CA PRO A 345 1.79 -33.78 27.42
C PRO A 345 2.19 -32.59 26.52
N ASN A 346 2.48 -32.86 25.25
CA ASN A 346 2.77 -31.80 24.26
C ASN A 346 1.52 -31.27 23.55
N LEU A 347 0.32 -31.76 23.85
CA LEU A 347 -0.93 -31.31 23.23
C LEU A 347 -1.76 -30.53 24.26
N VAL A 348 -1.67 -29.20 24.19
CA VAL A 348 -2.35 -28.28 25.10
C VAL A 348 -3.63 -27.78 24.45
N ILE A 349 -4.72 -27.67 25.23
CA ILE A 349 -6.04 -27.26 24.75
C ILE A 349 -6.40 -25.90 25.37
N ALA A 350 -6.96 -24.99 24.57
CA ALA A 350 -7.46 -23.70 25.03
C ALA A 350 -8.84 -23.38 24.42
N GLU A 351 -9.68 -22.64 25.14
CA GLU A 351 -10.98 -22.16 24.61
C GLU A 351 -10.84 -20.90 23.76
N LYS A 352 -9.73 -20.18 23.91
CA LYS A 352 -9.39 -18.96 23.17
C LYS A 352 -7.90 -18.93 22.86
N ILE A 353 -7.52 -18.16 21.84
CA ILE A 353 -6.12 -17.98 21.49
C ILE A 353 -5.45 -17.21 22.65
N PRO A 354 -4.40 -17.77 23.29
CA PRO A 354 -3.66 -17.07 24.33
C PRO A 354 -2.79 -15.96 23.73
N ASP A 355 -2.46 -14.96 24.54
CA ASP A 355 -1.62 -13.84 24.11
C ASP A 355 -0.17 -14.30 23.80
N ASP A 356 0.34 -15.24 24.60
CA ASP A 356 1.64 -15.87 24.36
C ASP A 356 1.50 -17.19 23.60
N LEU A 357 1.99 -17.20 22.36
CA LEU A 357 2.09 -18.40 21.52
C LEU A 357 3.50 -18.99 21.50
N THR A 358 4.50 -18.31 22.08
CA THR A 358 5.92 -18.68 22.06
C THR A 358 6.19 -20.16 22.38
N PRO A 359 5.49 -20.79 23.36
CA PRO A 359 5.74 -22.19 23.71
C PRO A 359 5.40 -23.20 22.62
N TYR A 360 4.56 -22.83 21.65
CA TYR A 360 3.96 -23.77 20.70
C TYR A 360 4.60 -23.67 19.32
N GLN A 361 4.83 -24.81 18.69
CA GLN A 361 5.33 -24.91 17.31
C GLN A 361 4.18 -25.07 16.32
N PHE A 362 3.07 -25.66 16.79
CA PHE A 362 1.88 -25.95 15.99
C PHE A 362 0.63 -25.38 16.66
N VAL A 363 -0.21 -24.69 15.90
CA VAL A 363 -1.43 -24.08 16.41
C VAL A 363 -2.63 -24.47 15.55
N PHE A 364 -3.60 -25.13 16.15
CA PHE A 364 -4.87 -25.53 15.53
C PHE A 364 -5.98 -24.61 16.05
N ILE A 365 -6.81 -24.06 15.16
CA ILE A 365 -7.91 -23.16 15.53
C ILE A 365 -9.24 -23.73 15.03
N ASP A 366 -10.03 -24.30 15.95
CA ASP A 366 -11.34 -24.90 15.71
C ASP A 366 -12.47 -24.08 16.38
N SER A 367 -13.16 -23.18 15.68
CA SER A 367 -13.06 -22.82 14.27
C SER A 367 -12.86 -21.32 14.09
N VAL A 368 -12.17 -20.93 13.02
CA VAL A 368 -11.90 -19.51 12.66
C VAL A 368 -13.19 -18.70 12.57
N SER A 369 -14.25 -19.31 12.05
CA SER A 369 -15.55 -18.65 11.87
C SER A 369 -16.21 -18.30 13.20
N LYS A 370 -16.07 -19.17 14.22
CA LYS A 370 -16.57 -18.91 15.59
C LYS A 370 -15.69 -17.93 16.35
N ALA A 371 -14.39 -17.94 16.06
CA ALA A 371 -13.42 -16.99 16.62
C ALA A 371 -13.64 -15.54 16.19
N GLY A 372 -14.44 -15.29 15.16
CA GLY A 372 -14.61 -13.95 14.59
C GLY A 372 -13.35 -13.40 13.92
N LEU A 373 -12.38 -14.27 13.60
CA LEU A 373 -11.11 -13.88 13.01
C LEU A 373 -11.28 -13.59 11.51
N SER A 374 -10.80 -12.42 11.10
CA SER A 374 -10.73 -12.03 9.70
C SER A 374 -9.45 -12.59 9.04
N ASN A 375 -9.42 -12.65 7.70
CA ASN A 375 -8.20 -13.06 6.98
C ASN A 375 -6.97 -12.22 7.36
N ALA A 376 -7.17 -10.96 7.73
CA ALA A 376 -6.11 -10.09 8.21
C ALA A 376 -5.51 -10.57 9.54
N ASP A 377 -6.35 -11.03 10.46
CA ASP A 377 -5.92 -11.55 11.76
C ASP A 377 -5.13 -12.84 11.59
N LEU A 378 -5.57 -13.72 10.68
CA LEU A 378 -4.86 -14.96 10.36
C LEU A 378 -3.49 -14.67 9.72
N THR A 379 -3.44 -13.72 8.79
CA THR A 379 -2.18 -13.26 8.18
C THR A 379 -1.25 -12.63 9.21
N ARG A 380 -1.78 -11.85 10.17
CA ARG A 380 -0.98 -11.27 11.26
C ARG A 380 -0.43 -12.33 12.20
N LEU A 381 -1.24 -13.32 12.60
CA LEU A 381 -0.79 -14.44 13.43
C LEU A 381 0.40 -15.17 12.81
N ARG A 382 0.31 -15.49 11.51
CA ARG A 382 1.39 -16.12 10.74
C ARG A 382 2.61 -15.22 10.62
N LYS A 383 2.43 -13.95 10.24
CA LYS A 383 3.55 -13.02 10.03
C LYS A 383 4.32 -12.73 11.32
N ASN A 384 3.64 -12.62 12.45
CA ASN A 384 4.27 -12.41 13.76
C ASN A 384 4.98 -13.67 14.28
N ASN A 385 4.65 -14.84 13.72
CA ASN A 385 5.18 -16.13 14.16
C ASN A 385 5.58 -17.01 12.95
N PRO A 386 6.55 -16.57 12.13
CA PRO A 386 6.80 -17.18 10.81
C PRO A 386 7.32 -18.62 10.88
N LYS A 387 7.85 -19.07 12.02
CA LYS A 387 8.29 -20.46 12.24
C LYS A 387 7.21 -21.37 12.81
N LYS A 388 6.05 -20.83 13.20
CA LYS A 388 4.95 -21.63 13.76
C LYS A 388 4.01 -22.05 12.65
N ALA A 389 3.63 -23.32 12.65
CA ALA A 389 2.66 -23.84 11.69
C ALA A 389 1.23 -23.66 12.22
N TYR A 390 0.32 -23.31 11.31
CA TYR A 390 -1.07 -23.00 11.65
C TYR A 390 -2.05 -23.86 10.88
N VAL A 391 -3.04 -24.45 11.55
CA VAL A 391 -4.14 -25.19 10.94
C VAL A 391 -5.46 -24.52 11.30
N PHE A 392 -6.09 -23.93 10.28
CA PHE A 392 -7.29 -23.12 10.43
C PHE A 392 -8.52 -23.88 9.97
N ILE A 393 -9.47 -24.10 10.86
CA ILE A 393 -10.69 -24.87 10.56
C ILE A 393 -11.84 -23.92 10.24
N PHE A 394 -12.53 -24.18 9.14
CA PHE A 394 -13.59 -23.35 8.59
C PHE A 394 -14.88 -24.15 8.36
N HIS A 395 -16.03 -23.53 8.65
CA HIS A 395 -17.33 -24.10 8.32
C HIS A 395 -17.75 -23.84 6.89
N THR A 396 -18.36 -24.82 6.22
CA THR A 396 -18.98 -24.56 4.92
C THR A 396 -20.44 -24.11 5.03
N THR A 397 -20.90 -23.21 4.15
CA THR A 397 -22.30 -22.85 3.92
C THR A 397 -22.96 -23.93 3.06
N LYS A 398 -24.30 -24.04 3.14
CA LYS A 398 -25.09 -25.10 2.47
C LYS A 398 -25.00 -25.07 0.93
N GLU A 399 -24.57 -23.96 0.32
CA GLU A 399 -24.49 -23.78 -1.13
C GLU A 399 -23.08 -24.00 -1.71
N GLY A 400 -22.11 -24.44 -0.90
CA GLY A 400 -20.74 -24.69 -1.34
C GLY A 400 -19.92 -23.44 -1.70
N ASN A 401 -20.56 -22.27 -1.82
CA ASN A 401 -19.92 -21.00 -2.15
C ASN A 401 -19.61 -20.14 -0.90
N PHE A 402 -18.38 -19.63 -0.84
CA PHE A 402 -17.87 -18.82 0.26
C PHE A 402 -17.55 -17.39 -0.16
N ARG A 403 -18.29 -16.41 0.37
CA ARG A 403 -17.82 -15.02 0.41
C ARG A 403 -16.74 -14.88 1.50
N GLY A 404 -15.50 -14.62 1.08
CA GLY A 404 -14.35 -14.30 1.97
C GLY A 404 -13.30 -15.40 2.16
N LYS A 405 -13.63 -16.67 1.83
CA LYS A 405 -12.70 -17.81 2.02
C LYS A 405 -11.86 -18.15 0.78
N GLN A 406 -12.28 -17.76 -0.42
CA GLN A 406 -11.44 -17.93 -1.63
C GLN A 406 -10.13 -17.15 -1.50
N ASP A 407 -10.19 -15.91 -1.00
CA ASP A 407 -9.00 -15.09 -0.77
C ASP A 407 -8.02 -15.78 0.20
N PHE A 408 -8.52 -16.35 1.31
CA PHE A 408 -7.67 -17.05 2.27
C PHE A 408 -7.13 -18.39 1.74
N ALA A 409 -7.91 -19.11 0.94
CA ALA A 409 -7.48 -20.34 0.30
C ALA A 409 -6.25 -20.11 -0.61
N HIS A 410 -6.13 -18.94 -1.25
CA HIS A 410 -4.93 -18.58 -2.02
C HIS A 410 -3.70 -18.24 -1.15
N ASP A 411 -3.93 -17.79 0.08
CA ASP A 411 -2.89 -17.34 1.02
C ASP A 411 -2.28 -18.48 1.84
N VAL A 412 -2.96 -19.63 1.94
CA VAL A 412 -2.45 -20.80 2.65
C VAL A 412 -1.58 -21.70 1.79
N ASP A 413 -0.76 -22.48 2.46
CA ASP A 413 0.18 -23.44 1.89
C ASP A 413 -0.53 -24.72 1.45
N VAL A 414 -1.53 -25.13 2.25
CA VAL A 414 -2.31 -26.35 2.05
C VAL A 414 -3.79 -26.07 2.28
N ILE A 415 -4.63 -26.65 1.44
CA ILE A 415 -6.09 -26.65 1.55
C ILE A 415 -6.54 -28.10 1.71
N VAL A 416 -7.35 -28.40 2.73
CA VAL A 416 -7.91 -29.72 2.98
C VAL A 416 -9.44 -29.63 3.04
N GLU A 417 -10.09 -30.32 2.13
CA GLU A 417 -11.53 -30.50 2.11
C GLU A 417 -11.89 -31.84 2.76
N VAL A 418 -12.82 -31.80 3.72
CA VAL A 418 -13.32 -32.97 4.42
C VAL A 418 -14.78 -33.19 4.09
N GLU A 419 -15.05 -34.27 3.36
CA GLU A 419 -16.39 -34.63 2.88
C GLU A 419 -16.61 -36.13 3.09
N ASN A 420 -17.76 -36.49 3.68
CA ASN A 420 -18.19 -37.88 3.88
C ASN A 420 -17.11 -38.79 4.51
N GLY A 421 -16.42 -38.30 5.55
CA GLY A 421 -15.37 -39.07 6.24
C GLY A 421 -14.05 -39.19 5.47
N VAL A 422 -13.89 -38.46 4.38
CA VAL A 422 -12.67 -38.46 3.57
C VAL A 422 -12.08 -37.06 3.52
N ALA A 423 -10.78 -36.95 3.80
CA ALA A 423 -10.01 -35.73 3.62
C ALA A 423 -9.28 -35.76 2.27
N LYS A 424 -9.42 -34.70 1.48
CA LYS A 424 -8.71 -34.46 0.23
C LYS A 424 -7.92 -33.16 0.36
N ALA A 425 -6.62 -33.19 0.11
CA ALA A 425 -5.80 -31.99 0.14
C ALA A 425 -5.47 -31.49 -1.26
N ASN A 426 -5.23 -30.20 -1.37
CA ASN A 426 -4.62 -29.52 -2.52
C ASN A 426 -3.67 -28.47 -1.95
N GLY A 427 -2.43 -28.40 -2.42
CA GLY A 427 -1.45 -27.49 -1.82
C GLY A 427 -0.16 -27.38 -2.60
N ARG A 428 0.74 -26.52 -2.12
CA ARG A 428 2.02 -26.21 -2.79
C ARG A 428 3.09 -27.28 -2.60
N PHE A 429 2.86 -28.25 -1.71
CA PHE A 429 3.86 -29.20 -1.20
C PHE A 429 3.65 -30.66 -1.64
N GLY A 430 2.70 -30.93 -2.54
CA GLY A 430 2.46 -32.28 -3.05
C GLY A 430 1.26 -32.41 -4.00
N VAL A 431 1.18 -33.55 -4.69
CA VAL A 431 0.07 -33.93 -5.57
C VAL A 431 -1.12 -34.29 -4.68
N GLY A 432 -2.12 -33.41 -4.60
CA GLY A 432 -3.24 -33.48 -3.65
C GLY A 432 -3.69 -34.88 -3.22
N GLY A 433 -3.36 -35.27 -1.98
CA GLY A 433 -3.60 -36.60 -1.43
C GLY A 433 -5.01 -36.79 -0.86
N ARG A 434 -5.39 -38.05 -0.64
CA ARG A 434 -6.69 -38.43 -0.10
C ARG A 434 -6.54 -39.48 0.99
N ILE A 435 -7.12 -39.24 2.17
CA ILE A 435 -7.13 -40.19 3.29
C ILE A 435 -8.52 -40.33 3.89
N GLU A 436 -8.79 -41.46 4.54
CA GLU A 436 -9.97 -41.67 5.38
C GLU A 436 -9.77 -41.05 6.76
N VAL A 437 -10.82 -40.44 7.30
CA VAL A 437 -10.81 -39.74 8.59
C VAL A 437 -11.32 -40.64 9.72
N PHE A 438 -12.27 -41.53 9.42
CA PHE A 438 -12.87 -42.49 10.35
C PHE A 438 -13.49 -43.66 9.60
#